data_AF-A0A3D8K2S6-F1
#
_entry.id   AF-A0A3D8K2S6-F1
#
_cell.length_a   1.000
_cell.length_b   1.000
_cell.length_c   1.000
_cell.angle_alpha   90.00
_cell.angle_beta   90.00
_cell.angle_gamma   90.00
#
_symmetry.space_group_name_H-M   'P 1'
#
loop_
_entity.id
_entity.type
_entity.pdbx_description
1 polymer ?
#
loop_
_entity_poly.entity_id
_entity_poly.type
_entity_poly.pdbx_seq_one_letter_code
_entity_poly.pdbx_strand_id
1 'polypeptide(L)'
;MQQIKLPPLAEGEIYLGGFVDANGDVEHTVIVDVVNDGASWQQQMDAAKARDCDLANAIEYAVIRLKHPKVVREDKTYWMNETVDWDSAFARCQNFLTGFQIIILKSASLCAVVVRRFKN
;
A
#
# COMPACT_ATOMS: atom_id res chain seq x y z
N MET A 1 24.56 2.79 -18.83
CA MET A 1 23.36 2.45 -18.04
C MET A 1 22.21 3.28 -18.58
N GLN A 2 21.11 2.64 -18.96
CA GLN A 2 19.90 3.35 -19.38
C GLN A 2 19.11 3.73 -18.13
N GLN A 3 18.66 4.99 -18.06
CA GLN A 3 17.85 5.45 -16.94
C GLN A 3 16.43 4.88 -17.08
N ILE A 4 15.91 4.32 -15.99
CA ILE A 4 14.52 3.81 -15.93
C ILE A 4 13.58 5.01 -16.06
N LYS A 5 12.62 4.92 -17.00
CA LYS A 5 11.57 5.92 -17.15
C LYS A 5 10.51 5.71 -16.06
N LEU A 6 10.20 6.76 -15.32
CA LEU A 6 9.19 6.73 -14.28
C LEU A 6 7.79 7.00 -14.88
N PRO A 7 6.72 6.45 -14.28
CA PRO A 7 5.36 6.80 -14.67
C PRO A 7 5.06 8.28 -14.37
N PRO A 8 4.09 8.89 -15.07
CA PRO A 8 3.67 10.25 -14.77
C PRO A 8 3.04 10.34 -13.38
N LEU A 9 3.39 11.38 -12.61
CA LEU A 9 2.83 11.67 -11.29
C LEU A 9 1.90 12.87 -11.36
N ALA A 10 0.72 12.75 -10.74
CA ALA A 10 -0.15 13.88 -10.46
C ALA A 10 0.36 14.68 -9.24
N GLU A 11 -0.18 15.89 -9.05
CA GLU A 11 0.17 16.71 -7.88
C GLU A 11 -0.18 15.98 -6.57
N GLY A 12 0.76 15.97 -5.63
CA GLY A 12 0.62 15.30 -4.34
C GLY A 12 0.95 13.81 -4.33
N GLU A 13 1.10 13.17 -5.49
CA GLU A 13 1.50 11.77 -5.57
C GLU A 13 2.99 11.56 -5.28
N ILE A 14 3.33 10.39 -4.75
CA ILE A 14 4.69 10.04 -4.36
C ILE A 14 5.10 8.77 -5.08
N TYR A 15 6.15 8.85 -5.89
CA TYR A 15 6.75 7.65 -6.46
C TYR A 15 7.41 6.81 -5.36
N LEU A 16 6.96 5.57 -5.21
CA LEU A 16 7.45 4.66 -4.17
C LEU A 16 8.65 3.84 -4.65
N GLY A 17 8.60 3.33 -5.87
CA GLY A 17 9.63 2.47 -6.42
C GLY A 17 9.14 1.62 -7.58
N GLY A 18 10.08 0.89 -8.19
CA GLY A 18 9.78 -0.11 -9.22
C GLY A 18 10.33 -1.47 -8.78
N PHE A 19 9.53 -2.52 -8.95
CA PHE A 19 9.92 -3.89 -8.69
C PHE A 19 10.07 -4.62 -10.02
N VAL A 20 11.22 -5.28 -10.18
CA VAL A 20 11.54 -6.02 -11.41
C VAL A 20 11.15 -7.47 -11.22
N ASP A 21 10.40 -8.02 -12.17
CA ASP A 21 10.02 -9.43 -12.17
C ASP A 21 11.08 -10.33 -12.83
N ALA A 22 10.80 -11.63 -12.91
CA ALA A 22 11.72 -12.61 -13.48
C ALA A 22 11.94 -12.46 -14.99
N ASN A 23 11.05 -11.76 -15.71
CA ASN A 23 11.17 -11.47 -17.13
C ASN A 23 11.98 -10.19 -17.39
N GLY A 24 12.25 -9.41 -16.33
CA GLY A 24 12.88 -8.11 -16.42
C GLY A 24 11.90 -6.96 -16.59
N ASP A 25 10.59 -7.22 -16.52
CA ASP A 25 9.56 -6.19 -16.59
C ASP A 25 9.49 -5.44 -15.26
N VAL A 26 9.25 -4.13 -15.33
CA VAL A 26 9.19 -3.28 -14.14
C VAL A 26 7.75 -2.93 -13.84
N GLU A 27 7.31 -3.27 -12.63
CA GLU A 27 6.07 -2.74 -12.06
C GLU A 27 6.39 -1.56 -11.14
N HIS A 28 5.93 -0.38 -11.51
CA HIS A 28 6.11 0.85 -10.75
C HIS A 28 4.94 1.10 -9.81
N THR A 29 5.23 1.43 -8.55
CA THR A 29 4.22 1.81 -7.55
C THR A 29 4.28 3.31 -7.27
N VAL A 30 3.11 3.95 -7.25
CA VAL A 30 2.91 5.34 -6.85
C VAL A 30 1.91 5.39 -5.71
N ILE A 31 2.23 6.10 -4.63
CA ILE A 31 1.29 6.44 -3.57
C ILE A 31 0.41 7.58 -4.07
N VAL A 32 -0.89 7.32 -4.05
CA VAL A 32 -1.94 8.26 -4.48
C VAL A 32 -2.52 9.00 -3.27
N ASP A 33 -2.66 8.31 -2.14
CA ASP A 33 -3.31 8.88 -0.95
C ASP A 33 -2.92 8.14 0.33
N VAL A 34 -3.05 8.82 1.47
CA VAL A 34 -2.89 8.24 2.81
C VAL A 34 -4.15 8.55 3.62
N VAL A 35 -5.06 7.58 3.64
CA VAL A 35 -6.34 7.68 4.33
C VAL A 35 -6.11 7.45 5.81
N ASN A 36 -6.21 8.53 6.57
CA ASN A 36 -5.97 8.55 8.01
C ASN A 36 -7.23 8.29 8.84
N ASP A 37 -8.39 8.32 8.22
CA ASP A 37 -9.65 7.95 8.84
C ASP A 37 -9.81 6.43 8.74
N GLY A 38 -9.99 5.81 9.90
CA GLY A 38 -10.12 4.36 9.98
C GLY A 38 -11.43 3.90 9.34
N ALA A 39 -11.37 2.78 8.62
CA ALA A 39 -12.54 2.08 8.12
C ALA A 39 -12.27 0.57 8.06
N SER A 40 -13.33 -0.22 7.83
CA SER A 40 -13.18 -1.65 7.59
C SER A 40 -12.32 -1.92 6.35
N TRP A 41 -11.70 -3.09 6.29
CA TRP A 41 -10.84 -3.48 5.17
C TRP A 41 -11.59 -3.36 3.83
N GLN A 42 -12.84 -3.84 3.78
CA GLN A 42 -13.65 -3.82 2.56
C GLN A 42 -13.95 -2.38 2.13
N GLN A 43 -14.29 -1.49 3.05
CA GLN A 43 -14.54 -0.07 2.73
C GLN A 43 -13.31 0.62 2.16
N GLN A 44 -12.13 0.38 2.74
CA GLN A 44 -10.88 0.96 2.21
C GLN A 44 -10.53 0.40 0.83
N MET A 45 -10.69 -0.92 0.65
CA MET A 45 -10.49 -1.57 -0.64
C MET A 45 -11.44 -1.04 -1.72
N ASP A 46 -12.74 -0.96 -1.44
CA ASP A 46 -13.74 -0.49 -2.40
C ASP A 46 -13.49 0.97 -2.78
N ALA A 47 -13.13 1.82 -1.80
CA ALA A 47 -12.78 3.22 -2.04
C ALA A 47 -11.53 3.36 -2.92
N ALA A 48 -10.51 2.52 -2.72
CA ALA A 48 -9.33 2.49 -3.57
C ALA A 48 -9.68 2.00 -4.99
N LYS A 49 -10.44 0.91 -5.13
CA LYS A 49 -10.83 0.33 -6.42
C LYS A 49 -11.72 1.26 -7.24
N ALA A 50 -12.57 2.06 -6.58
CA ALA A 50 -13.37 3.09 -7.25
C ALA A 50 -12.54 4.16 -7.96
N ARG A 51 -11.25 4.30 -7.59
CA ARG A 51 -10.27 5.21 -8.20
C ARG A 51 -9.27 4.49 -9.12
N ASP A 52 -9.57 3.25 -9.52
CA ASP A 52 -8.63 2.36 -10.24
C ASP A 52 -7.29 2.18 -9.51
N CYS A 53 -7.34 2.18 -8.17
CA CYS A 53 -6.20 2.04 -7.30
C CYS A 53 -6.30 0.73 -6.47
N ASP A 54 -5.35 0.54 -5.57
CA ASP A 54 -5.28 -0.58 -4.64
C ASP A 54 -4.77 -0.12 -3.28
N LEU A 55 -4.86 -0.97 -2.27
CA LEU A 55 -4.10 -0.76 -1.04
C LEU A 55 -2.64 -1.20 -1.22
N ALA A 56 -1.75 -0.57 -0.46
CA ALA A 56 -0.35 -0.98 -0.42
C ALA A 56 -0.21 -2.41 0.13
N ASN A 57 0.72 -3.18 -0.43
CA ASN A 57 1.05 -4.54 0.01
C ASN A 57 2.22 -4.55 1.00
N ALA A 58 2.55 -5.73 1.54
CA ALA A 58 3.65 -5.93 2.47
C ALA A 58 5.02 -5.39 1.99
N ILE A 59 5.35 -5.58 0.69
CA ILE A 59 6.62 -5.14 0.11
C ILE A 59 6.65 -3.61 0.02
N GLU A 60 5.56 -3.02 -0.46
CA GLU A 60 5.40 -1.57 -0.57
C GLU A 60 5.47 -0.91 0.81
N TYR A 61 4.86 -1.51 1.84
CA TYR A 61 4.98 -1.02 3.21
C TYR A 61 6.41 -1.09 3.77
N ALA A 62 7.19 -2.10 3.41
CA ALA A 62 8.61 -2.14 3.76
C ALA A 62 9.38 -0.96 3.14
N VAL A 63 9.09 -0.62 1.88
CA VAL A 63 9.70 0.55 1.21
C VAL A 63 9.21 1.85 1.86
N ILE A 64 7.91 2.00 2.12
CA ILE A 64 7.35 3.18 2.80
C ILE A 64 8.07 3.39 4.13
N ARG A 65 8.18 2.35 4.96
CA ARG A 65 8.82 2.44 6.28
C ARG A 65 10.28 2.85 6.20
N LEU A 66 11.03 2.32 5.24
CA LEU A 66 12.48 2.48 5.18
C LEU A 66 12.93 3.69 4.36
N LYS A 67 12.12 4.16 3.41
CA LYS A 67 12.47 5.22 2.45
C LYS A 67 11.56 6.44 2.52
N HIS A 68 10.31 6.26 2.90
CA HIS A 68 9.30 7.32 2.96
C HIS A 68 8.58 7.38 4.34
N PRO A 69 9.29 7.32 5.48
CA PRO A 69 8.65 7.14 6.79
C PRO A 69 7.68 8.27 7.16
N LYS A 70 7.89 9.47 6.61
CA LYS A 70 7.06 10.67 6.87
C LYS A 70 5.70 10.65 6.16
N VAL A 71 5.47 9.72 5.22
CA VAL A 71 4.21 9.63 4.47
C VAL A 71 3.09 9.07 5.34
N VAL A 72 3.43 8.23 6.30
CA VAL A 72 2.49 7.61 7.22
C VAL A 72 2.73 8.10 8.63
N ARG A 73 1.73 7.93 9.49
CA ARG A 73 1.87 8.21 10.91
C ARG A 73 2.34 6.96 11.65
N GLU A 74 3.40 7.10 12.44
CA GLU A 74 3.97 5.99 13.20
C GLU A 74 2.99 5.42 14.25
N ASP A 75 2.13 6.26 14.83
CA ASP A 75 1.13 5.87 15.84
C ASP A 75 -0.08 5.10 15.28
N LYS A 76 -0.12 4.84 13.97
CA LYS A 76 -1.26 4.22 13.29
C LYS A 76 -0.94 2.85 12.70
N THR A 77 -2.04 2.15 12.41
CA THR A 77 -2.01 0.85 11.73
C THR A 77 -2.79 0.96 10.43
N TYR A 78 -2.24 0.38 9.37
CA TYR A 78 -2.73 0.52 8.01
C TYR A 78 -3.05 -0.85 7.40
N TRP A 79 -4.21 -0.97 6.74
CA TRP A 79 -4.60 -2.17 6.02
C TRP A 79 -3.66 -2.46 4.84
N MET A 80 -3.39 -3.74 4.61
CA MET A 80 -2.78 -4.24 3.37
C MET A 80 -3.86 -4.69 2.39
N ASN A 81 -3.54 -4.76 1.10
CA ASN A 81 -4.43 -5.43 0.12
C ASN A 81 -4.49 -6.96 0.31
N GLU A 82 -3.59 -7.52 1.11
CA GLU A 82 -3.50 -8.96 1.37
C GLU A 82 -4.48 -9.44 2.45
N THR A 83 -5.08 -10.61 2.20
CA THR A 83 -5.88 -11.36 3.18
C THR A 83 -5.15 -12.62 3.64
N VAL A 84 -5.84 -13.48 4.40
CA VAL A 84 -5.35 -14.80 4.77
C VAL A 84 -6.26 -15.89 4.20
N ASP A 85 -5.67 -17.03 3.83
CA ASP A 85 -6.40 -18.10 3.13
C ASP A 85 -7.22 -19.00 4.08
N TRP A 86 -6.81 -19.06 5.35
CA TRP A 86 -7.43 -19.94 6.35
C TRP A 86 -8.72 -19.37 6.96
N ASP A 87 -8.96 -18.05 6.85
CA ASP A 87 -10.20 -17.42 7.31
C ASP A 87 -10.47 -16.10 6.56
N SER A 88 -11.57 -16.10 5.81
CA SER A 88 -12.03 -14.96 5.02
C SER A 88 -12.35 -13.70 5.84
N ALA A 89 -12.58 -13.82 7.15
CA ALA A 89 -12.89 -12.71 8.04
C ALA A 89 -11.67 -11.85 8.39
N PHE A 90 -10.45 -12.30 8.09
CA PHE A 90 -9.21 -11.64 8.48
C PHE A 90 -8.46 -11.04 7.29
N ALA A 91 -7.75 -9.94 7.57
CA ALA A 91 -6.83 -9.30 6.63
C ALA A 91 -5.52 -8.91 7.33
N ARG A 92 -4.48 -8.63 6.53
CA ARG A 92 -3.18 -8.21 7.03
C ARG A 92 -3.12 -6.69 7.17
N CYS A 93 -2.36 -6.21 8.14
CA CYS A 93 -2.10 -4.80 8.35
C CYS A 93 -0.69 -4.55 8.87
N GLN A 94 -0.18 -3.33 8.69
CA GLN A 94 1.13 -2.88 9.15
C GLN A 94 0.96 -1.84 10.25
N ASN A 95 1.60 -2.07 11.40
CA ASN A 95 1.82 -1.04 12.41
C ASN A 95 3.20 -0.40 12.19
N PHE A 96 3.27 0.93 12.14
CA PHE A 96 4.52 1.63 11.82
C PHE A 96 5.40 1.93 13.04
N LEU A 97 4.81 2.05 14.24
CA LEU A 97 5.55 2.26 15.49
C LEU A 97 6.59 1.17 15.73
N THR A 98 6.19 -0.09 15.51
CA THR A 98 7.04 -1.27 15.74
C THR A 98 7.58 -1.88 14.44
N GLY A 99 6.93 -1.60 13.30
CA GLY A 99 7.24 -2.28 12.05
C GLY A 99 6.65 -3.69 11.96
N PHE A 100 5.76 -4.11 12.87
CA PHE A 100 5.11 -5.42 12.80
C PHE A 100 3.96 -5.47 11.80
N GLN A 101 3.87 -6.63 11.15
CA GLN A 101 2.71 -7.06 10.38
C GLN A 101 1.82 -7.93 11.25
N ILE A 102 0.52 -7.65 11.25
CA ILE A 102 -0.46 -8.31 12.11
C ILE A 102 -1.64 -8.76 11.24
N ILE A 103 -2.34 -9.81 11.70
CA ILE A 103 -3.59 -10.29 11.11
C ILE A 103 -4.72 -9.93 12.07
N ILE A 104 -5.75 -9.24 11.58
CA ILE A 104 -6.90 -8.82 12.39
C ILE A 104 -8.21 -8.90 11.58
N LEU A 105 -9.34 -8.93 12.28
CA LEU A 105 -10.67 -8.98 11.68
C LEU A 105 -10.89 -7.80 10.74
N LYS A 106 -11.40 -8.05 9.53
CA LYS A 106 -11.71 -7.06 8.50
C LYS A 106 -12.69 -5.97 8.96
N SER A 107 -13.45 -6.22 10.02
CA SER A 107 -14.36 -5.26 10.65
C SER A 107 -13.65 -4.18 11.49
N ALA A 108 -12.36 -4.33 11.79
CA ALA A 108 -11.59 -3.32 12.50
C ALA A 108 -11.47 -2.02 11.68
N SER A 109 -11.41 -0.89 12.37
CA SER A 109 -11.31 0.44 11.75
C SER A 109 -9.84 0.87 11.66
N LEU A 110 -9.20 0.60 10.52
CA LEU A 110 -7.79 0.94 10.29
C LEU A 110 -7.62 1.89 9.09
N CYS A 111 -6.48 2.56 9.06
CA CYS A 111 -6.08 3.49 8.00
C CYS A 111 -5.68 2.74 6.72
N ALA A 112 -5.40 3.47 5.64
CA ALA A 112 -4.99 2.88 4.38
C ALA A 112 -3.96 3.75 3.66
N VAL A 113 -3.03 3.11 2.96
CA VAL A 113 -2.20 3.76 1.93
C VAL A 113 -2.71 3.28 0.58
N VAL A 114 -3.17 4.22 -0.25
CA VAL A 114 -3.74 3.95 -1.57
C VAL A 114 -2.63 4.12 -2.60
N VAL A 115 -2.48 3.11 -3.46
CA VAL A 115 -1.44 3.06 -4.49
C VAL A 115 -2.04 2.75 -5.85
N ARG A 116 -1.35 3.16 -6.91
CA ARG A 116 -1.59 2.69 -8.28
C ARG A 116 -0.31 2.13 -8.87
N ARG A 117 -0.44 1.13 -9.75
CA ARG A 117 0.70 0.37 -10.30
C ARG A 117 0.74 0.48 -11.83
N PHE A 118 1.94 0.65 -12.39
CA PHE A 118 2.19 0.71 -13.83
C PHE A 118 3.07 -0.44 -14.24
N LYS A 119 2.62 -1.23 -15.21
CA LYS A 119 3.49 -2.19 -15.90
C LYS A 119 3.96 -1.58 -17.20
N ASN A 120 5.24 -1.78 -17.48
CA ASN A 120 5.88 -1.38 -18.72
C ASN A 120 6.02 -2.57 -19.66
#